data_AF-A0A4Q7Z5S6-F1
#
_entry.id   AF-A0A4Q7Z5S6-F1
#
_cell.length_a   1.000
_cell.length_b   1.000
_cell.length_c   1.000
_cell.angle_alpha   90.00
_cell.angle_beta   90.00
_cell.angle_gamma   90.00
#
_symmetry.space_group_name_H-M   'P 1'
#
loop_
_entity.id
_entity.type
_entity.pdbx_description
1 polymer ?
#
loop_
_entity_poly.entity_id
_entity_poly.type
_entity_poly.pdbx_seq_one_letter_code
_entity_poly.pdbx_strand_id
1 'polypeptide(L)'
;MSPDTPDTTEVEPEMARRCPVCETVFTVAYPFSRQVFCSPTCKAANRNSKPARQTCPVCENEFTTTVARRRTYCSEECRVAARTSEDIRDRRVCLVCNGPFEALKSTRQIYCSPACRKDAERRRDQARDEDRARRLGEPASLPSWPELPPPSKTLSRPLSRQQVAAERDPLEPTATRNCPHCQQPVTIVALLATPEAARPSVPTTSPDIVPLRRTQ
;
A
#
# COMPACT_ATOMS: atom_id res chain seq x y z
N MET A 1 -77.67 -11.50 10.82
CA MET A 1 -76.46 -12.35 10.91
C MET A 1 -75.85 -12.35 9.52
N SER A 2 -74.92 -11.43 9.28
CA SER A 2 -74.20 -11.32 8.01
C SER A 2 -72.95 -12.19 8.12
N PRO A 3 -72.66 -13.08 7.17
CA PRO A 3 -71.40 -13.82 7.16
C PRO A 3 -70.30 -12.93 6.58
N ASP A 4 -69.32 -12.61 7.40
CA ASP A 4 -68.01 -12.13 6.97
C ASP A 4 -67.36 -13.19 6.06
N THR A 5 -67.07 -12.80 4.83
CA THR A 5 -66.18 -13.56 3.95
C THR A 5 -64.76 -13.08 4.24
N PRO A 6 -63.82 -13.96 4.64
CA PRO A 6 -62.42 -13.58 4.69
C PRO A 6 -61.91 -13.49 3.25
N ASP A 7 -61.60 -12.25 2.89
CA ASP A 7 -60.87 -11.82 1.71
C ASP A 7 -59.66 -12.74 1.49
N THR A 8 -59.69 -13.47 0.38
CA THR A 8 -58.60 -14.34 -0.03
C THR A 8 -57.50 -13.43 -0.53
N THR A 9 -56.51 -13.13 0.33
CA THR A 9 -55.29 -12.45 -0.07
C THR A 9 -54.46 -13.37 -0.98
N GLU A 10 -54.93 -13.51 -2.22
CA GLU A 10 -54.19 -14.06 -3.36
C GLU A 10 -53.11 -13.04 -3.77
N VAL A 11 -52.02 -12.95 -3.00
CA VAL A 11 -50.81 -12.24 -3.45
C VAL A 11 -49.57 -13.06 -3.10
N GLU A 12 -49.37 -14.17 -3.81
CA GLU A 12 -48.05 -14.84 -3.92
C GLU A 12 -47.54 -15.05 -5.38
N PRO A 13 -47.93 -14.26 -6.41
CA PRO A 13 -47.28 -14.37 -7.74
C PRO A 13 -46.13 -13.38 -7.98
N GLU A 14 -45.99 -12.30 -7.20
CA GLU A 14 -45.03 -11.22 -7.52
C GLU A 14 -43.56 -11.63 -7.33
N MET A 15 -43.29 -12.61 -6.46
CA MET A 15 -41.93 -13.08 -6.16
C MET A 15 -41.57 -14.37 -6.91
N ALA A 16 -42.47 -14.88 -7.76
CA ALA A 16 -42.26 -16.10 -8.53
C ALA A 16 -41.39 -15.84 -9.77
N ARG A 17 -40.34 -16.65 -9.94
CA ARG A 17 -39.43 -16.63 -11.10
C ARG A 17 -39.28 -18.02 -11.67
N ARG A 18 -39.01 -18.12 -12.97
CA ARG A 18 -38.74 -19.40 -13.65
C ARG A 18 -37.24 -19.63 -13.80
N CYS A 19 -36.77 -20.80 -13.39
CA CYS A 19 -35.37 -21.18 -13.56
C CYS A 19 -35.10 -21.54 -15.04
N PRO A 20 -34.11 -20.94 -15.72
CA PRO A 20 -33.83 -21.22 -17.13
C PRO A 20 -33.16 -22.59 -17.40
N VAL A 21 -32.93 -23.40 -16.36
CA VAL A 21 -32.21 -24.69 -16.46
C VAL A 21 -33.12 -25.89 -16.29
N CYS A 22 -34.04 -25.82 -15.32
CA CYS A 22 -34.97 -26.89 -15.00
C CYS A 22 -36.43 -26.46 -15.18
N GLU A 23 -36.66 -25.23 -15.64
CA GLU A 23 -37.98 -24.62 -15.90
C GLU A 23 -38.91 -24.54 -14.68
N THR A 24 -38.41 -24.89 -13.49
CA THR A 24 -39.19 -24.84 -12.25
C THR A 24 -39.46 -23.38 -11.84
N VAL A 25 -40.71 -23.13 -11.43
CA VAL A 25 -41.08 -21.86 -10.77
C VAL A 25 -40.56 -21.91 -9.33
N PHE A 26 -39.89 -20.86 -8.89
CA PHE A 26 -39.37 -20.71 -7.54
C PHE A 26 -39.65 -19.29 -7.03
N THR A 27 -39.82 -19.14 -5.72
CA THR A 27 -40.02 -17.84 -5.09
C THR A 27 -38.68 -17.26 -4.64
N VAL A 28 -38.49 -15.95 -4.82
CA VAL A 28 -37.34 -15.22 -4.27
C VAL A 28 -37.70 -14.61 -2.92
N ALA A 29 -36.74 -14.53 -2.01
CA ALA A 29 -36.96 -13.97 -0.67
C ALA A 29 -37.34 -12.47 -0.67
N TYR A 30 -36.98 -11.74 -1.73
CA TYR A 30 -37.24 -10.30 -1.86
C TYR A 30 -37.46 -9.89 -3.32
N PRO A 31 -38.35 -8.92 -3.61
CA PRO A 31 -38.67 -8.47 -4.98
C PRO A 31 -37.43 -8.04 -5.80
N PHE A 32 -36.49 -7.33 -5.17
CA PHE A 32 -35.27 -6.81 -5.80
C PHE A 32 -34.13 -7.84 -5.91
N SER A 33 -34.38 -9.12 -5.60
CA SER A 33 -33.36 -10.16 -5.71
C SER A 33 -32.81 -10.25 -7.14
N ARG A 34 -31.50 -10.45 -7.29
CA ARG A 34 -30.87 -10.77 -8.58
C ARG A 34 -30.80 -12.29 -8.85
N GLN A 35 -31.49 -13.09 -8.03
CA GLN A 35 -31.50 -14.54 -8.18
C GLN A 35 -32.29 -14.94 -9.42
N VAL A 36 -31.62 -15.67 -10.32
CA VAL A 36 -32.18 -16.18 -11.58
C VAL A 36 -32.41 -17.69 -11.55
N PHE A 37 -31.68 -18.40 -10.68
CA PHE A 37 -31.73 -19.86 -10.59
C PHE A 37 -32.41 -20.31 -9.30
N CYS A 38 -33.17 -21.39 -9.37
CA CYS A 38 -33.84 -21.99 -8.21
C CYS A 38 -32.85 -22.58 -7.19
N SER A 39 -31.65 -22.97 -7.63
CA SER A 39 -30.64 -23.61 -6.77
C SER A 39 -29.19 -23.34 -7.22
N PRO A 40 -28.21 -23.55 -6.32
CA PRO A 40 -26.79 -23.56 -6.68
C PRO A 40 -26.44 -24.60 -7.74
N THR A 41 -27.15 -25.74 -7.77
CA THR A 41 -26.96 -26.80 -8.77
C THR A 41 -27.38 -26.34 -10.16
N CYS A 42 -28.54 -25.69 -10.30
CA CYS A 42 -28.97 -25.09 -11.56
C CYS A 42 -28.03 -23.98 -12.01
N LYS A 43 -27.54 -23.15 -11.08
CA LYS A 43 -26.53 -22.13 -11.37
C LYS A 43 -25.24 -22.75 -11.92
N ALA A 44 -24.78 -23.88 -11.37
CA ALA A 44 -23.60 -24.60 -11.85
C ALA A 44 -23.84 -25.29 -13.20
N ALA A 45 -24.99 -25.93 -13.38
CA ALA A 45 -25.39 -26.53 -14.65
C ALA A 45 -25.45 -25.49 -15.77
N ASN A 46 -26.02 -24.30 -15.52
CA ASN A 46 -25.99 -23.21 -16.51
C ASN A 46 -24.58 -22.71 -16.83
N ARG A 47 -23.67 -22.72 -15.84
CA ARG A 47 -22.26 -22.38 -16.08
C ARG A 47 -21.52 -23.43 -16.90
N ASN A 48 -22.04 -24.65 -17.01
CA ASN A 48 -21.38 -25.77 -17.69
C ASN A 48 -22.10 -26.17 -19.00
N SER A 49 -23.30 -25.65 -19.26
CA SER A 49 -24.24 -26.23 -20.22
C SER A 49 -23.83 -26.10 -21.69
N LYS A 50 -22.89 -25.23 -22.07
CA LYS A 50 -22.42 -25.15 -23.46
C LYS A 50 -20.94 -24.75 -23.53
N PRO A 51 -20.00 -25.59 -24.02
CA PRO A 51 -18.64 -25.12 -24.28
C PRO A 51 -18.69 -23.97 -25.29
N ALA A 52 -18.05 -22.85 -24.96
CA ALA A 52 -17.97 -21.71 -25.87
C ALA A 52 -16.86 -22.00 -26.88
N ARG A 53 -17.23 -22.10 -28.16
CA ARG A 53 -16.25 -22.02 -29.26
C ARG A 53 -15.70 -20.60 -29.28
N GLN A 54 -14.38 -20.48 -29.28
CA GLN A 54 -13.66 -19.21 -29.29
C GLN A 54 -12.58 -19.30 -30.36
N THR A 55 -12.30 -18.18 -31.01
CA THR A 55 -11.18 -18.06 -31.97
C THR A 55 -10.00 -17.42 -31.25
N CYS A 56 -8.81 -18.02 -31.38
CA CYS A 56 -7.60 -17.47 -30.79
C CYS A 56 -7.16 -16.23 -31.57
N PRO A 57 -6.92 -15.05 -30.95
CA PRO A 57 -6.52 -13.84 -31.67
C PRO A 57 -5.07 -13.88 -32.19
N VAL A 58 -4.29 -14.93 -31.88
CA VAL A 58 -2.87 -15.04 -32.27
C VAL A 58 -2.65 -16.00 -33.43
N CYS A 59 -3.34 -17.14 -33.43
CA CYS A 59 -3.19 -18.17 -34.46
C CYS A 59 -4.48 -18.42 -35.25
N GLU A 60 -5.55 -17.67 -34.94
CA GLU A 60 -6.86 -17.71 -35.61
C GLU A 60 -7.56 -19.07 -35.59
N ASN A 61 -7.02 -20.05 -34.86
CA ASN A 61 -7.60 -21.37 -34.72
C ASN A 61 -8.80 -21.35 -33.76
N GLU A 62 -9.83 -22.12 -34.11
CA GLU A 62 -10.97 -22.37 -33.23
C GLU A 62 -10.59 -23.35 -32.11
N PHE A 63 -10.99 -23.03 -30.88
CA PHE A 63 -10.82 -23.90 -29.73
C PHE A 63 -12.05 -23.85 -28.82
N THR A 64 -12.28 -24.95 -28.09
CA THR A 64 -13.40 -25.06 -27.17
C THR A 64 -12.94 -24.71 -25.75
N THR A 65 -13.70 -23.82 -25.09
CA THR A 65 -13.45 -23.48 -23.69
C THR A 65 -14.65 -23.83 -22.83
N THR A 66 -14.40 -24.29 -21.61
CA THR A 66 -15.45 -24.39 -20.61
C THR A 66 -15.86 -22.97 -20.19
N VAL A 67 -17.16 -22.66 -20.15
CA VAL A 67 -17.66 -21.30 -19.87
C VAL A 67 -17.20 -20.78 -18.52
N ALA A 68 -16.95 -21.68 -17.57
CA ALA A 68 -16.38 -21.35 -16.27
C ALA A 68 -14.97 -20.73 -16.35
N ARG A 69 -14.20 -21.03 -17.40
CA ARG A 69 -12.87 -20.49 -17.68
C ARG A 69 -12.82 -20.03 -19.13
N ARG A 70 -13.42 -18.87 -19.42
CA ARG A 70 -13.32 -18.17 -20.71
C ARG A 70 -11.85 -17.82 -21.00
N ARG A 71 -11.08 -18.77 -21.50
CA ARG A 71 -9.70 -18.54 -21.95
C ARG A 71 -9.76 -17.87 -23.33
N THR A 72 -9.00 -16.80 -23.49
CA THR A 72 -8.93 -16.05 -24.76
C THR A 72 -7.97 -16.68 -25.77
N TYR A 73 -6.99 -17.44 -25.28
CA TYR A 73 -5.94 -18.05 -26.11
C TYR A 73 -6.06 -19.58 -26.08
N CYS A 74 -5.78 -20.22 -27.23
CA CYS A 74 -5.86 -21.68 -27.36
C CYS A 74 -4.75 -22.42 -26.59
N SER A 75 -3.57 -21.81 -26.45
CA SER A 75 -2.41 -22.38 -25.76
C SER A 75 -1.68 -21.32 -24.91
N GLU A 76 -0.79 -21.78 -24.02
CA GLU A 76 0.09 -20.87 -23.27
C GLU A 76 1.08 -20.17 -24.21
N GLU A 77 1.50 -20.82 -25.30
CA GLU A 77 2.36 -20.21 -26.32
C GLU A 77 1.68 -19.00 -26.98
N CYS A 78 0.41 -19.15 -27.39
CA CYS A 78 -0.36 -18.03 -27.93
C CYS A 78 -0.57 -16.93 -26.88
N ARG A 79 -0.74 -17.29 -25.61
CA ARG A 79 -0.87 -16.32 -24.53
C ARG A 79 0.43 -15.53 -24.30
N VAL A 80 1.59 -16.20 -24.37
CA VAL A 80 2.89 -15.55 -24.25
C VAL A 80 3.14 -14.66 -25.46
N ALA A 81 2.91 -15.17 -26.67
CA ALA A 81 3.06 -14.41 -27.91
C ALA A 81 2.22 -13.12 -27.92
N ALA A 82 0.96 -13.19 -27.50
CA ALA A 82 0.12 -11.99 -27.34
C ALA A 82 0.71 -10.99 -26.34
N ARG A 83 1.33 -11.47 -25.25
CA ARG A 83 1.94 -10.66 -24.18
C ARG A 83 3.35 -10.18 -24.47
N THR A 84 4.02 -10.67 -25.51
CA THR A 84 5.37 -10.24 -25.89
C THR A 84 5.38 -9.48 -27.22
N SER A 85 4.26 -9.48 -27.95
CA SER A 85 4.07 -8.73 -29.19
C SER A 85 4.48 -7.26 -29.07
N GLU A 86 4.88 -6.65 -30.19
CA GLU A 86 5.16 -5.21 -30.23
C GLU A 86 3.89 -4.38 -30.16
N ASP A 87 2.74 -4.94 -30.58
CA ASP A 87 1.44 -4.26 -30.60
C ASP A 87 0.96 -3.79 -29.23
N ILE A 88 1.41 -4.44 -28.15
CA ILE A 88 1.09 -4.05 -26.77
C ILE A 88 2.05 -3.00 -26.20
N ARG A 89 3.15 -2.70 -26.88
CA ARG A 89 4.10 -1.64 -26.50
C ARG A 89 3.71 -0.33 -27.18
N ASP A 90 4.00 0.77 -26.51
CA ASP A 90 3.73 2.11 -26.99
C ASP A 90 4.88 3.03 -26.58
N ARG A 91 5.20 3.99 -27.45
CA ARG A 91 6.28 4.96 -27.24
C ARG A 91 5.71 6.19 -26.57
N ARG A 92 6.16 6.47 -25.35
CA ARG A 92 5.73 7.61 -24.52
C ARG A 92 6.92 8.51 -24.22
N VAL A 93 6.62 9.76 -23.85
CA VAL A 93 7.64 10.74 -23.46
C VAL A 93 7.64 10.89 -21.94
N CYS A 94 8.82 10.82 -21.32
CA CYS A 94 8.97 10.98 -19.89
C CYS A 94 8.83 12.45 -19.48
N LEU A 95 7.93 12.77 -18.54
CA LEU A 95 7.69 14.16 -18.12
C LEU A 95 8.85 14.82 -17.34
N VAL A 96 9.90 14.08 -16.99
CA VAL A 96 11.03 14.59 -16.20
C VAL A 96 12.24 14.90 -17.05
N CYS A 97 12.60 13.99 -17.96
CA CYS A 97 13.76 14.12 -18.83
C CYS A 97 13.39 14.38 -20.30
N ASN A 98 12.09 14.36 -20.65
CA ASN A 98 11.57 14.48 -22.00
C ASN A 98 12.12 13.43 -23.00
N GLY A 99 12.74 12.35 -22.49
CA GLY A 99 13.22 11.26 -23.31
C GLY A 99 12.08 10.31 -23.73
N PRO A 100 12.11 9.78 -24.97
CA PRO A 100 11.20 8.73 -25.38
C PRO A 100 11.50 7.41 -24.63
N PHE A 101 10.46 6.66 -24.29
CA PHE A 101 10.59 5.33 -23.68
C PHE A 101 9.44 4.42 -24.13
N GLU A 102 9.68 3.11 -24.08
CA GLU A 102 8.69 2.10 -24.43
C GLU A 102 8.00 1.57 -23.17
N ALA A 103 6.66 1.55 -23.19
CA ALA A 103 5.85 1.03 -22.10
C ALA A 103 4.70 0.19 -22.63
N LEU A 104 4.18 -0.70 -21.79
CA LEU A 104 2.99 -1.47 -22.11
C LEU A 104 1.77 -0.54 -22.16
N LYS A 105 0.94 -0.66 -23.21
CA LYS A 105 -0.34 0.07 -23.37
C LYS A 105 -1.26 -0.11 -22.17
N SER A 106 -1.26 -1.31 -21.57
CA SER A 106 -2.02 -1.63 -20.37
C SER A 106 -1.56 -0.87 -19.12
N THR A 107 -0.30 -0.47 -19.07
CA THR A 107 0.31 0.15 -17.89
C THR A 107 0.28 1.66 -18.03
N ARG A 108 -0.17 2.37 -17.01
CA ARG A 108 -0.15 3.85 -16.95
C ARG A 108 1.24 4.38 -16.56
N GLN A 109 2.31 3.84 -17.14
CA GLN A 109 3.67 4.28 -16.87
C GLN A 109 3.90 5.66 -17.51
N ILE A 110 4.33 6.61 -16.68
CA ILE A 110 4.55 8.03 -17.04
C ILE A 110 6.06 8.36 -17.14
N TYR A 111 6.88 7.65 -16.38
CA TYR A 111 8.33 7.91 -16.28
C TYR A 111 9.11 6.79 -16.96
N CYS A 112 10.19 7.15 -17.65
CA CYS A 112 11.07 6.18 -18.31
C CYS A 112 11.82 5.27 -17.33
N SER A 113 12.04 5.73 -16.09
CA SER A 113 12.81 4.98 -15.09
C SER A 113 12.36 5.27 -13.66
N PRO A 114 12.69 4.38 -12.70
CA PRO A 114 12.50 4.65 -11.27
C PRO A 114 13.23 5.90 -10.79
N ALA A 115 14.36 6.26 -11.41
CA ALA A 115 15.09 7.48 -11.10
C ALA A 115 14.25 8.72 -11.45
N CYS A 116 13.73 8.80 -12.69
CA CYS A 116 12.85 9.90 -13.08
C CYS A 116 11.58 9.97 -12.22
N ARG A 117 11.02 8.82 -11.81
CA ARG A 117 9.90 8.81 -10.86
C ARG A 117 10.26 9.47 -9.54
N LYS A 118 11.41 9.10 -8.94
CA LYS A 118 11.91 9.70 -7.70
C LYS A 118 12.21 11.19 -7.87
N ASP A 119 12.71 11.61 -9.03
CA ASP A 119 12.99 13.01 -9.32
C ASP A 119 11.70 13.84 -9.39
N ALA A 120 10.65 13.31 -10.04
CA ALA A 120 9.32 13.92 -10.03
C ALA A 120 8.71 14.00 -8.63
N GLU A 121 8.94 12.99 -7.78
CA GLU A 121 8.53 13.02 -6.37
C GLU A 121 9.26 14.15 -5.63
N ARG A 122 10.59 14.22 -5.71
CA ARG A 122 11.39 15.29 -5.07
C ARG A 122 10.97 16.69 -5.50
N ARG A 123 10.72 16.92 -6.80
CA ARG A 123 10.25 18.22 -7.31
C ARG A 123 8.88 18.61 -6.73
N ARG A 124 7.99 17.63 -6.52
CA ARG A 124 6.68 17.88 -5.90
C ARG A 124 6.79 18.15 -4.41
N ASP A 125 7.69 17.49 -3.70
CA ASP A 125 8.00 17.78 -2.30
C ASP A 125 8.54 19.21 -2.16
N GLN A 126 9.55 19.58 -2.96
CA GLN A 126 10.11 20.93 -2.99
C GLN A 126 9.03 21.99 -3.25
N ALA A 127 8.18 21.80 -4.26
CA ALA A 127 7.09 22.74 -4.53
C ALA A 127 6.08 22.86 -3.37
N ARG A 128 5.84 21.78 -2.61
CA ARG A 128 5.01 21.82 -1.40
C ARG A 128 5.69 22.57 -0.27
N ASP A 129 6.99 22.38 -0.08
CA ASP A 129 7.78 23.05 0.94
C ASP A 129 7.92 24.55 0.64
N GLU A 130 8.12 24.91 -0.64
CA GLU A 130 8.08 26.29 -1.11
C GLU A 130 6.70 26.93 -0.90
N ASP A 131 5.61 26.22 -1.19
CA ASP A 131 4.26 26.73 -0.91
C ASP A 131 4.03 26.94 0.59
N ARG A 132 4.53 26.03 1.42
CA ARG A 132 4.49 26.17 2.89
C ARG A 132 5.29 27.38 3.35
N ALA A 133 6.52 27.56 2.86
CA ALA A 133 7.37 28.70 3.18
C ALA A 133 6.70 30.03 2.80
N ARG A 134 6.12 30.11 1.59
CA ARG A 134 5.33 31.27 1.14
C ARG A 134 4.19 31.62 2.09
N ARG A 135 3.45 30.62 2.59
CA ARG A 135 2.34 30.83 3.54
C ARG A 135 2.80 31.28 4.92
N LEU A 136 3.97 30.84 5.36
CA LEU A 136 4.55 31.19 6.66
C LEU A 136 5.32 32.53 6.64
N GLY A 137 5.43 33.18 5.47
CA GLY A 137 6.27 34.37 5.31
C GLY A 137 7.77 34.07 5.43
N GLU A 138 8.14 32.79 5.34
CA GLU A 138 9.52 32.32 5.37
C GLU A 138 10.04 32.48 3.93
N PRO A 139 10.96 33.42 3.66
CA PRO A 139 11.50 33.57 2.32
C PRO A 139 12.17 32.26 1.92
N ALA A 140 11.92 31.82 0.68
CA ALA A 140 12.56 30.65 0.08
C ALA A 140 14.04 30.67 0.47
N SER A 141 14.45 29.62 1.19
CA SER A 141 15.78 29.41 1.78
C SER A 141 16.83 30.26 1.08
N LEU A 142 17.30 31.30 1.79
CA LEU A 142 18.37 32.18 1.33
C LEU A 142 19.49 31.33 0.71
N PRO A 143 20.06 31.74 -0.44
CA PRO A 143 21.23 31.08 -1.00
C PRO A 143 22.30 31.05 0.10
N SER A 144 22.92 29.87 0.25
CA SER A 144 23.99 29.55 1.20
C SER A 144 24.77 30.77 1.66
N TRP A 145 24.85 30.95 2.99
CA TRP A 145 25.81 31.85 3.62
C TRP A 145 27.17 31.76 2.92
N PRO A 146 27.90 32.88 2.72
CA PRO A 146 29.21 32.85 2.08
C PRO A 146 30.09 31.80 2.73
N GLU A 147 30.45 30.78 1.96
CA GLU A 147 31.37 29.74 2.37
C GLU A 147 32.70 30.41 2.69
N LEU A 148 33.02 30.50 3.98
CA LEU A 148 34.33 30.95 4.43
C LEU A 148 35.38 30.02 3.81
N PRO A 149 36.47 30.58 3.25
CA PRO A 149 37.43 29.80 2.48
C PRO A 149 38.03 28.67 3.33
N PRO A 150 38.26 27.49 2.74
CA PRO A 150 38.81 26.36 3.47
C PRO A 150 40.23 26.70 3.95
N PRO A 151 40.59 26.38 5.22
CA PRO A 151 41.97 26.52 5.65
C PRO A 151 42.86 25.58 4.84
N SER A 152 43.85 26.17 4.19
CA SER A 152 44.87 25.50 3.40
C SER A 152 45.67 24.51 4.24
N LYS A 153 45.88 23.34 3.65
CA LYS A 153 46.62 22.18 4.15
C LYS A 153 48.07 22.54 4.50
N THR A 154 48.58 22.01 5.62
CA THR A 154 49.98 21.54 5.67
C THR A 154 50.09 20.26 6.48
N LEU A 155 50.81 19.33 5.86
CA LEU A 155 51.09 17.96 6.27
C LEU A 155 51.86 17.90 7.58
N SER A 156 51.53 16.93 8.45
CA SER A 156 52.51 16.03 9.09
C SER A 156 51.77 15.00 9.97
N ARG A 157 51.76 13.75 9.50
CA ARG A 157 51.53 12.56 10.33
C ARG A 157 52.86 12.23 11.01
N PRO A 158 52.86 11.94 12.32
CA PRO A 158 53.28 10.59 12.66
C PRO A 158 52.28 9.87 13.56
N LEU A 159 52.31 8.56 13.38
CA LEU A 159 51.59 7.52 14.08
C LEU A 159 52.04 7.46 15.55
N SER A 160 51.10 7.10 16.42
CA SER A 160 51.34 6.59 17.79
C SER A 160 51.62 7.62 18.88
N ARG A 161 50.56 8.02 19.60
CA ARG A 161 50.65 8.18 21.05
C ARG A 161 49.30 7.87 21.68
N GLN A 162 49.28 6.79 22.46
CA GLN A 162 48.25 6.43 23.42
C GLN A 162 47.69 7.70 24.09
N GLN A 163 46.42 8.00 23.84
CA GLN A 163 45.67 8.86 24.74
C GLN A 163 44.95 7.93 25.71
N VAL A 164 45.65 7.72 26.82
CA VAL A 164 45.09 7.46 28.14
C VAL A 164 43.77 8.22 28.24
N ALA A 165 42.68 7.49 28.45
CA ALA A 165 41.43 8.05 28.89
C ALA A 165 41.74 8.88 30.13
N ALA A 166 41.67 10.21 30.01
CA ALA A 166 41.62 11.07 31.16
C ALA A 166 40.34 10.70 31.89
N GLU A 167 40.50 9.85 32.90
CA GLU A 167 39.50 9.51 33.91
C GLU A 167 39.05 10.83 34.53
N ARG A 168 37.98 11.39 33.96
CA ARG A 168 37.29 12.53 34.58
C ARG A 168 36.52 11.98 35.75
N ASP A 169 36.82 12.52 36.91
CA ASP A 169 36.16 12.23 38.19
C ASP A 169 34.63 12.26 37.98
N PRO A 170 33.90 11.16 38.26
CA PRO A 170 32.46 11.03 38.03
C PRO A 170 31.59 12.05 38.78
N LEU A 171 32.17 12.90 39.63
CA LEU A 171 31.48 13.87 40.45
C LEU A 171 31.65 15.33 39.98
N GLU A 172 32.27 15.57 38.82
CA GLU A 172 32.35 16.94 38.30
C GLU A 172 30.96 17.48 37.87
N PRO A 173 30.53 18.63 38.41
CA PRO A 173 29.20 19.17 38.12
C PRO A 173 29.07 19.54 36.64
N THR A 174 28.14 18.89 35.94
CA THR A 174 27.98 19.00 34.48
C THR A 174 27.33 20.33 34.05
N ALA A 175 26.55 20.97 34.92
CA ALA A 175 26.04 22.33 34.73
C ALA A 175 25.50 22.93 36.04
N THR A 176 25.63 24.24 36.23
CA THR A 176 24.93 24.99 37.28
C THR A 176 23.85 25.89 36.68
N ARG A 177 22.68 25.95 37.31
CA ARG A 177 21.60 26.88 36.96
C ARG A 177 20.98 27.47 38.22
N ASN A 178 20.59 28.74 38.17
CA ASN A 178 19.91 29.39 39.28
C ASN A 178 18.44 28.95 39.35
N CYS A 179 17.97 28.62 40.54
CA CYS A 179 16.57 28.25 40.77
C CYS A 179 15.65 29.44 40.42
N PRO A 180 14.60 29.27 39.61
CA PRO A 180 13.72 30.38 39.21
C PRO A 180 12.91 30.98 40.38
N HIS A 181 12.87 30.33 41.55
CA HIS A 181 12.10 30.79 42.70
C HIS A 181 12.91 31.61 43.72
N CYS A 182 14.18 31.27 43.95
CA CYS A 182 15.03 31.96 44.93
C CYS A 182 16.36 32.47 44.35
N GLN A 183 16.61 32.27 43.05
CA GLN A 183 17.82 32.64 42.31
C GLN A 183 19.14 32.08 42.88
N GLN A 184 19.08 31.13 43.81
CA GLN A 184 20.25 30.44 44.34
C GLN A 184 20.79 29.40 43.32
N PRO A 185 22.12 29.21 43.24
CA PRO A 185 22.72 28.27 42.30
C PRO A 185 22.40 26.82 42.67
N VAL A 186 21.90 26.07 41.70
CA VAL A 186 21.63 24.62 41.81
C VAL A 186 22.54 23.88 40.85
N THR A 187 23.24 22.86 41.36
CA THR A 187 24.10 21.96 40.59
C THR A 187 23.28 20.81 40.02
N ILE A 188 23.35 20.61 38.70
CA ILE A 188 22.74 19.46 38.03
C ILE A 188 23.83 18.41 37.81
N VAL A 189 23.69 17.28 38.51
CA VAL A 189 24.58 16.12 38.36
C VAL A 189 23.91 15.16 37.39
N ALA A 190 24.51 14.94 36.23
CA ALA A 190 24.06 13.93 35.28
C ALA A 190 24.63 12.57 35.71
N LEU A 191 23.81 11.75 36.37
CA LEU A 191 24.18 10.36 36.63
C LEU A 191 24.13 9.61 35.29
N LEU A 192 25.31 9.26 34.77
CA LEU A 192 25.44 8.37 33.61
C LEU A 192 24.95 6.97 34.01
N ALA A 193 23.65 6.72 33.89
CA ALA A 193 23.11 5.38 33.97
C ALA A 193 23.59 4.61 32.72
N THR A 194 24.36 3.55 32.92
CA THR A 194 24.71 2.62 31.84
C THR A 194 23.42 1.97 31.32
N PRO A 195 23.32 1.67 30.01
CA PRO A 195 22.12 1.08 29.42
C PRO A 195 21.74 -0.29 30.02
N GLU A 196 22.67 -0.98 30.68
CA GLU A 196 22.43 -2.21 31.45
C GLU A 196 21.42 -2.01 32.59
N ALA A 197 21.42 -0.84 33.25
CA ALA A 197 20.55 -0.57 34.41
C ALA A 197 19.10 -0.21 34.03
N ALA A 198 18.83 0.07 32.75
CA ALA A 198 17.49 0.43 32.26
C ALA A 198 16.66 -0.79 31.79
N ARG A 199 17.19 -2.01 31.92
CA ARG A 199 16.48 -3.25 31.58
C ARG A 199 16.05 -3.99 32.85
N PRO A 200 14.82 -3.79 33.36
CA PRO A 200 14.29 -4.70 34.37
C PRO A 200 14.20 -6.10 33.77
N SER A 201 14.97 -7.04 34.30
CA SER A 201 14.84 -8.47 34.00
C SER A 201 13.53 -8.96 34.60
N VAL A 202 12.52 -9.16 33.75
CA VAL A 202 11.26 -9.79 34.17
C VAL A 202 11.53 -11.28 34.41
N PRO A 203 11.33 -11.82 35.62
CA PRO A 203 11.48 -13.26 35.85
C PRO A 203 10.41 -14.01 35.06
N THR A 204 10.84 -14.91 34.17
CA THR A 204 10.02 -15.67 33.20
C THR A 204 9.14 -16.75 33.82
N THR A 205 8.76 -16.64 35.09
CA THR A 205 7.97 -17.67 35.77
C THR A 205 6.92 -17.05 36.68
N SER A 206 5.91 -16.40 36.08
CA SER A 206 4.61 -16.23 36.73
C SER A 206 3.57 -17.00 35.90
N PRO A 207 2.90 -18.03 36.45
CA PRO A 207 2.00 -18.90 35.69
C PRO A 207 0.63 -18.28 35.32
N ASP A 208 0.39 -16.99 35.56
CA ASP A 208 -0.97 -16.41 35.53
C ASP A 208 -1.25 -15.37 34.43
N ILE A 209 -0.41 -15.27 33.39
CA ILE A 209 -0.70 -14.36 32.27
C ILE A 209 -1.36 -15.14 31.14
N VAL A 210 -2.70 -15.18 31.14
CA VAL A 210 -3.51 -15.73 30.04
C VAL A 210 -3.63 -14.68 28.92
N PRO A 211 -3.08 -14.91 27.70
CA PRO A 211 -3.22 -13.98 26.61
C PRO A 211 -4.64 -14.02 26.03
N LEU A 212 -5.36 -12.90 26.09
CA LEU A 212 -6.67 -12.73 25.46
C LEU A 212 -6.53 -12.87 23.93
N ARG A 213 -7.02 -13.99 23.39
CA ARG A 213 -7.14 -14.19 21.94
C ARG A 213 -8.28 -13.33 21.41
N ARG A 214 -7.97 -12.50 20.41
CA ARG A 214 -8.96 -11.74 19.64
C ARG A 214 -9.70 -12.72 18.71
N THR A 215 -10.98 -12.97 18.99
CA THR A 215 -11.86 -13.78 18.15
C THR A 215 -12.12 -13.06 16.83
N GLN A 216 -11.98 -13.79 15.71
CA GLN A 216 -12.47 -13.39 14.39
C GLN A 216 -13.98 -13.61 14.30
#